data_AF-A0A354R838-F1
#
_entry.id   AF-A0A354R838-F1
#
_cell.length_a   1.000
_cell.length_b   1.000
_cell.length_c   1.000
_cell.angle_alpha   90.00
_cell.angle_beta   90.00
_cell.angle_gamma   90.00
#
_symmetry.space_group_name_H-M   'P 1'
#
loop_
_entity.id
_entity.type
_entity.pdbx_description
1 polymer ?
#
loop_
_entity_poly.entity_id
_entity_poly.type
_entity_poly.pdbx_seq_one_letter_code
_entity_poly.pdbx_strand_id
1 'polypeptide(L)'
;MPVINLSPDICRKIKLARREAGLSQSLVAKEVGCLQSALSMFEQGDGTKLNDEVIKKLCKKFAIELPKEGEEPVPQPAAPVLPFVSPAARRAFCPNPHCPSNLPYTVEGRALLRPDSRLADPVGGKFCALCGEILERTCPNCGAPVHEGGICSFCGEPYVVALN
;
A
#
# COMPACT_ATOMS: atom_id res chain seq x y z
N MET A 1 -8.89 -10.45 -28.41
CA MET A 1 -9.09 -9.41 -27.38
C MET A 1 -7.73 -8.77 -27.13
N PRO A 2 -7.57 -7.43 -27.21
CA PRO A 2 -6.25 -6.82 -27.11
C PRO A 2 -5.80 -6.85 -25.66
N VAL A 3 -4.75 -7.64 -25.38
CA VAL A 3 -4.05 -7.66 -24.10
C VAL A 3 -3.33 -6.32 -23.98
N ILE A 4 -3.71 -5.51 -22.98
CA ILE A 4 -2.97 -4.27 -22.69
C ILE A 4 -1.59 -4.70 -22.22
N ASN A 5 -0.58 -4.52 -23.07
CA ASN A 5 0.80 -4.83 -22.72
C ASN A 5 1.31 -3.68 -21.85
N LEU A 6 1.04 -3.75 -20.54
CA LEU A 6 1.49 -2.73 -19.60
C LEU A 6 3.00 -2.85 -19.42
N SER A 7 3.73 -1.85 -19.91
CA SER A 7 5.15 -1.76 -19.60
C SER A 7 5.34 -1.57 -18.08
N PRO A 8 6.41 -2.12 -17.48
CA PRO A 8 6.76 -1.92 -16.08
C PRO A 8 6.79 -0.44 -15.65
N ASP A 9 6.97 0.47 -16.62
CA ASP A 9 7.00 1.91 -16.41
C ASP A 9 5.64 2.48 -16.00
N ILE A 10 4.54 1.93 -16.52
CA ILE A 10 3.19 2.37 -16.14
C ILE A 10 2.91 1.99 -14.69
N CYS A 11 3.29 0.78 -14.28
CA CYS A 11 3.19 0.33 -12.89
C CYS A 11 3.97 1.24 -11.94
N ARG A 12 5.20 1.64 -12.35
CA ARG A 12 6.04 2.55 -11.57
C ARG A 12 5.44 3.97 -11.50
N LYS A 13 4.89 4.48 -12.61
CA LYS A 13 4.22 5.79 -12.64
C LYS A 13 3.00 5.84 -11.73
N ILE A 14 2.15 4.82 -11.76
CA ILE A 14 0.97 4.72 -10.89
C ILE A 14 1.39 4.67 -9.41
N LYS A 15 2.43 3.90 -9.08
CA LYS A 15 2.98 3.84 -7.72
C LYS A 15 3.47 5.20 -7.23
N LEU A 16 4.15 5.96 -8.09
CA LEU A 16 4.65 7.30 -7.76
C LEU A 16 3.49 8.29 -7.58
N ALA A 17 2.55 8.35 -8.53
CA ALA A 17 1.39 9.23 -8.46
C ALA A 17 0.54 8.96 -7.21
N ARG A 18 0.37 7.68 -6.82
CA ARG A 18 -0.30 7.32 -5.57
C ARG A 18 0.42 7.88 -4.34
N ARG A 19 1.75 7.75 -4.30
CA ARG A 19 2.57 8.22 -3.17
C ARG A 19 2.58 9.74 -3.07
N GLU A 20 2.64 10.45 -4.18
CA GLU A 20 2.50 11.91 -4.24
C GLU A 20 1.14 12.37 -3.75
N ALA A 21 0.07 11.66 -4.11
CA ALA A 21 -1.26 11.90 -3.58
C ALA A 21 -1.43 11.51 -2.10
N GLY A 22 -0.42 10.86 -1.49
CA GLY A 22 -0.45 10.44 -0.08
C GLY A 22 -1.45 9.34 0.24
N LEU A 23 -1.90 8.57 -0.77
CA LEU A 23 -2.92 7.53 -0.63
C LEU A 23 -2.28 6.17 -0.34
N SER A 24 -2.80 5.42 0.65
CA SER A 24 -2.35 4.05 0.89
C SER A 24 -2.88 3.09 -0.20
N GLN A 25 -2.20 1.97 -0.38
CA GLN A 25 -2.63 0.94 -1.34
C GLN A 25 -4.03 0.40 -1.01
N SER A 26 -4.39 0.24 0.26
CA SER A 26 -5.71 -0.23 0.68
C SER A 26 -6.83 0.74 0.28
N LEU A 27 -6.59 2.05 0.44
CA LEU A 27 -7.56 3.09 0.14
C LEU A 27 -7.81 3.16 -1.37
N VAL A 28 -6.74 3.15 -2.16
CA VAL A 28 -6.85 3.08 -3.63
C VAL A 28 -7.51 1.77 -4.07
N ALA A 29 -7.13 0.63 -3.49
CA ALA A 29 -7.73 -0.66 -3.83
C ALA A 29 -9.24 -0.67 -3.56
N LYS A 30 -9.67 -0.10 -2.43
CA LYS A 30 -11.09 0.04 -2.07
C LYS A 30 -11.84 0.98 -3.01
N GLU A 31 -11.24 2.10 -3.40
CA GLU A 31 -11.86 3.07 -4.33
C GLU A 31 -11.97 2.52 -5.75
N VAL A 32 -11.01 1.72 -6.20
CA VAL A 32 -11.00 1.15 -7.55
C VAL A 32 -11.77 -0.19 -7.60
N GLY A 33 -12.01 -0.80 -6.44
CA GLY A 33 -12.72 -2.07 -6.31
C GLY A 33 -11.84 -3.28 -6.63
N CYS A 34 -10.57 -3.25 -6.24
CA CYS A 34 -9.65 -4.37 -6.37
C CYS A 34 -9.07 -4.79 -5.02
N LEU A 35 -8.39 -5.94 -5.00
CA LEU A 35 -7.67 -6.41 -3.81
C LEU A 35 -6.38 -5.60 -3.64
N GLN A 36 -6.06 -5.22 -2.40
CA GLN A 36 -4.82 -4.51 -2.08
C GLN A 36 -3.58 -5.33 -2.45
N SER A 37 -3.64 -6.65 -2.28
CA SER A 37 -2.61 -7.58 -2.73
C SER A 37 -2.37 -7.52 -4.24
N ALA A 38 -3.45 -7.46 -5.03
CA ALA A 38 -3.38 -7.36 -6.49
C ALA A 38 -2.79 -6.01 -6.93
N LEU A 39 -3.12 -4.91 -6.23
CA LEU A 39 -2.52 -3.61 -6.46
C LEU A 39 -1.02 -3.59 -6.10
N SER A 40 -0.63 -4.27 -5.02
CA SER A 40 0.78 -4.39 -4.62
C SER A 40 1.61 -5.14 -5.68
N MET A 41 1.11 -6.27 -6.20
CA MET A 41 1.80 -7.03 -7.25
C MET A 41 1.91 -6.23 -8.55
N PHE A 42 0.84 -5.52 -8.90
CA PHE A 42 0.83 -4.62 -10.04
C PHE A 42 1.90 -3.53 -9.93
N GLU A 43 2.00 -2.85 -8.77
CA GLU A 43 3.03 -1.84 -8.50
C GLU A 43 4.47 -2.39 -8.43
N GLN A 44 4.63 -3.72 -8.36
CA GLN A 44 5.92 -4.41 -8.41
C GLN A 44 6.29 -4.89 -9.82
N GLY A 45 5.41 -4.69 -10.82
CA GLY A 45 5.68 -5.00 -12.22
C GLY A 45 4.96 -6.25 -12.74
N ASP A 46 4.14 -6.92 -11.92
CA ASP A 46 3.29 -8.02 -12.39
C ASP A 46 1.91 -7.49 -12.81
N GLY A 47 1.80 -7.07 -14.07
CA GLY A 47 0.59 -6.53 -14.67
C GLY A 47 -0.55 -7.55 -14.86
N THR A 48 -0.29 -8.85 -14.69
CA THR A 48 -1.25 -9.91 -15.02
C THR A 48 -2.39 -10.10 -14.02
N LYS A 49 -2.28 -9.46 -12.84
CA LYS A 49 -3.18 -9.67 -11.70
C LYS A 49 -4.30 -8.64 -11.56
N LEU A 50 -4.29 -7.56 -12.34
CA LEU A 50 -5.38 -6.59 -12.38
C LEU A 50 -6.18 -6.73 -13.67
N ASN A 51 -7.51 -6.68 -13.53
CA ASN A 51 -8.40 -6.65 -14.67
C ASN A 51 -8.25 -5.32 -15.44
N ASP A 52 -8.30 -5.35 -16.78
CA ASP A 52 -8.14 -4.19 -17.66
C ASP A 52 -9.06 -3.01 -17.28
N GLU A 53 -10.25 -3.30 -16.73
CA GLU A 53 -11.18 -2.27 -16.23
C GLU A 53 -10.65 -1.52 -14.99
N VAL A 54 -10.00 -2.24 -14.07
CA VAL A 54 -9.39 -1.68 -12.86
C VAL A 54 -8.19 -0.81 -13.23
N ILE A 55 -7.41 -1.25 -14.21
CA ILE A 55 -6.26 -0.51 -14.74
C ILE A 55 -6.72 0.80 -15.39
N LYS A 56 -7.78 0.76 -16.20
CA LYS A 56 -8.37 1.98 -16.78
C LYS A 56 -8.88 2.96 -15.72
N LYS A 57 -9.50 2.45 -14.65
CA LYS A 57 -9.94 3.29 -13.51
C LYS A 57 -8.76 3.91 -12.77
N LEU A 58 -7.66 3.18 -12.56
CA LEU A 58 -6.42 3.71 -11.98
C LEU A 58 -5.83 4.83 -12.85
N CYS A 59 -5.66 4.59 -14.16
CA CYS A 59 -5.12 5.60 -15.07
C CYS A 59 -5.99 6.86 -15.11
N LYS A 60 -7.32 6.71 -15.13
CA LYS A 60 -8.27 7.83 -15.09
C LYS A 60 -8.19 8.61 -13.76
N LYS A 61 -8.04 7.91 -12.63
CA LYS A 61 -8.00 8.54 -11.29
C LYS A 61 -6.75 9.38 -11.09
N PHE A 62 -5.61 8.93 -11.60
CA PHE A 62 -4.34 9.65 -11.48
C PHE A 62 -4.05 10.56 -12.69
N ALA A 63 -5.00 10.69 -13.63
CA ALA A 63 -4.84 11.46 -14.87
C ALA A 63 -3.52 11.15 -15.60
N ILE A 64 -3.11 9.87 -15.59
CA ILE A 64 -1.88 9.43 -16.27
C ILE A 64 -2.25 9.14 -17.72
N GLU A 65 -1.83 10.03 -18.61
CA GLU A 65 -1.87 9.77 -20.04
C GLU A 65 -0.80 8.72 -20.39
N LEU A 66 -1.19 7.69 -21.16
CA LEU A 66 -0.24 6.71 -21.74
C LEU A 66 0.71 7.49 -22.65
N PRO A 67 2.02 7.53 -22.36
CA PRO A 67 2.92 8.40 -23.11
C PRO A 67 3.14 7.83 -24.51
N LYS A 68 3.02 8.69 -25.53
CA LYS A 68 3.88 8.61 -26.72
C LYS A 68 5.31 8.95 -26.27
N GLU A 69 6.28 8.31 -26.91
CA GLU A 69 7.71 8.33 -26.57
C GLU A 69 8.27 9.75 -26.34
N GLY A 70 9.09 9.88 -25.29
CA GLY A 70 10.10 10.93 -25.19
C GLY A 70 9.80 12.09 -24.25
N GLU A 71 9.90 11.87 -22.94
CA GLU A 71 10.21 12.98 -22.02
C GLU A 71 11.07 12.51 -20.84
N GLU A 72 12.21 13.19 -20.67
CA GLU A 72 13.29 12.92 -19.73
C GLU A 72 12.96 13.37 -18.30
N PRO A 73 13.61 12.80 -17.26
CA PRO A 73 13.23 13.02 -15.86
C PRO A 73 13.74 14.36 -15.31
N VAL A 74 12.86 15.12 -14.66
CA VAL A 74 13.21 16.34 -13.90
C VAL A 74 13.60 15.96 -12.45
N PRO A 75 14.64 16.60 -11.84
CA PRO A 75 15.11 16.22 -10.51
C PRO A 75 14.17 16.68 -9.39
N GLN A 76 14.05 15.85 -8.36
CA GLN A 76 13.18 16.06 -7.20
C GLN A 76 13.80 17.05 -6.18
N PRO A 77 13.01 17.96 -5.57
CA PRO A 77 13.44 18.72 -4.40
C PRO A 77 13.35 17.87 -3.11
N ALA A 78 14.29 18.10 -2.20
CA ALA A 78 14.37 17.42 -0.91
C ALA A 78 13.18 17.77 0.02
N ALA A 79 12.64 16.75 0.70
CA ALA A 79 11.49 16.87 1.59
C ALA A 79 11.83 17.63 2.89
N PRO A 80 10.89 18.41 3.47
CA PRO A 80 11.10 19.13 4.73
C PRO A 80 11.00 18.18 5.94
N VAL A 81 11.74 18.52 7.00
CA VAL A 81 11.71 17.84 8.30
C VAL A 81 10.44 18.26 9.06
N LEU A 82 9.62 17.30 9.49
CA LEU A 82 8.38 17.55 10.23
C LEU A 82 8.54 17.32 11.75
N PRO A 83 7.72 18.01 12.58
CA PRO A 83 7.87 18.01 14.04
C PRO A 83 7.46 16.70 14.71
N PHE A 84 8.06 16.46 15.88
CA PHE A 84 7.86 15.28 16.73
C PHE A 84 6.43 15.18 17.28
N VAL A 85 5.77 14.04 17.04
CA VAL A 85 4.43 13.72 17.59
C VAL A 85 4.56 12.73 18.74
N SER A 86 3.79 12.95 19.81
CA SER A 86 3.84 12.21 21.08
C SER A 86 3.65 10.67 20.94
N PRO A 87 4.19 9.85 21.87
CA PRO A 87 4.24 8.39 21.74
C PRO A 87 2.89 7.66 21.80
N ALA A 88 1.86 8.27 22.39
CA ALA A 88 0.56 7.63 22.59
C ALA A 88 -0.25 7.44 21.28
N ALA A 89 0.14 8.11 20.19
CA ALA A 89 -0.55 8.09 18.90
C ALA A 89 0.09 7.15 17.86
N ARG A 90 1.03 6.27 18.25
CA ARG A 90 1.94 5.55 17.34
C ARG A 90 1.58 4.10 17.03
N ARG A 91 0.29 3.76 16.97
CA ARG A 91 -0.11 2.43 16.45
C ARG A 91 -0.35 2.53 14.97
N ALA A 92 0.75 2.43 14.21
CA ALA A 92 0.72 2.37 12.77
C ALA A 92 1.26 1.01 12.29
N PHE A 93 0.78 0.53 11.15
CA PHE A 93 1.25 -0.70 10.54
C PHE A 93 1.54 -0.53 9.05
N CYS A 94 2.42 -1.38 8.52
CA CYS A 94 2.71 -1.42 7.09
C CYS A 94 1.65 -2.28 6.39
N PRO A 95 0.87 -1.74 5.43
CA PRO A 95 -0.15 -2.51 4.73
C PRO A 95 0.42 -3.47 3.68
N ASN A 96 1.72 -3.39 3.36
CA ASN A 96 2.36 -4.27 2.38
C ASN A 96 2.59 -5.67 2.98
N PRO A 97 1.90 -6.73 2.52
CA PRO A 97 2.02 -8.09 3.09
C PRO A 97 3.41 -8.70 2.95
N HIS A 98 4.23 -8.21 2.01
CA HIS A 98 5.61 -8.66 1.81
C HIS A 98 6.63 -7.88 2.66
N CYS A 99 6.19 -6.90 3.44
CA CYS A 99 7.10 -6.14 4.28
C CYS A 99 7.62 -7.01 5.43
N PRO A 100 8.93 -7.02 5.71
CA PRO A 100 9.48 -7.77 6.85
C PRO A 100 8.94 -7.31 8.22
N SER A 101 8.28 -6.15 8.30
CA SER A 101 7.57 -5.73 9.51
C SER A 101 6.31 -6.54 9.78
N ASN A 102 5.81 -7.31 8.81
CA ASN A 102 4.62 -8.14 8.94
C ASN A 102 5.04 -9.59 9.21
N LEU A 103 4.92 -10.01 10.46
CA LEU A 103 5.37 -11.31 10.93
C LEU A 103 4.31 -12.38 10.61
N PRO A 104 4.60 -13.38 9.76
CA PRO A 104 3.66 -14.46 9.49
C PRO A 104 3.49 -15.37 10.70
N TYR A 105 2.26 -15.80 10.95
CA TYR A 105 1.92 -16.78 11.98
C TYR A 105 0.69 -17.58 11.57
N THR A 106 0.47 -18.72 12.21
CA THR A 106 -0.64 -19.63 11.88
C THR A 106 -1.56 -19.80 13.09
N VAL A 107 -2.87 -19.70 12.87
CA VAL A 107 -3.91 -19.99 13.87
C VAL A 107 -4.91 -20.94 13.24
N GLU A 108 -5.09 -22.13 13.84
CA GLU A 108 -6.02 -23.16 13.34
C GLU A 108 -5.84 -23.47 11.84
N GLY A 109 -4.58 -23.52 11.37
CA GLY A 109 -4.25 -23.77 9.97
C GLY A 109 -4.41 -22.58 9.02
N ARG A 110 -4.84 -21.41 9.50
CA ARG A 110 -4.94 -20.17 8.70
C ARG A 110 -3.67 -19.34 8.84
N ALA A 111 -3.09 -18.96 7.70
CA ALA A 111 -1.96 -18.04 7.65
C ALA A 111 -2.44 -16.59 7.89
N LEU A 112 -1.83 -15.93 8.86
CA LEU A 112 -2.11 -14.54 9.23
C LEU A 112 -0.82 -13.75 9.31
N LEU A 113 -0.94 -12.43 9.18
CA LEU A 113 0.18 -11.50 9.33
C LEU A 113 -0.04 -10.63 10.56
N ARG A 114 0.93 -10.63 11.48
CA ARG A 114 0.95 -9.76 12.65
C ARG A 114 1.86 -8.57 12.35
N PRO A 115 1.33 -7.36 12.21
CA PRO A 115 2.17 -6.20 12.00
C PRO A 115 2.97 -5.84 13.25
N ASP A 116 4.26 -5.59 13.05
CA ASP A 116 5.16 -5.06 14.06
C ASP A 116 5.33 -3.55 13.84
N SER A 117 4.58 -2.77 14.63
CA SER A 117 4.63 -1.31 14.61
C SER A 117 6.00 -0.74 15.02
N ARG A 118 6.80 -1.47 15.79
CA ARG A 118 8.14 -1.01 16.20
C ARG A 118 9.13 -1.13 15.04
N LEU A 119 8.98 -2.17 14.23
CA LEU A 119 9.76 -2.34 13.00
C LEU A 119 9.29 -1.40 11.88
N ALA A 120 7.98 -1.26 11.71
CA ALA A 120 7.40 -0.42 10.66
C ALA A 120 7.54 1.08 10.95
N ASP A 121 7.35 1.50 12.20
CA ASP A 121 7.28 2.90 12.63
C ASP A 121 8.13 3.20 13.90
N PRO A 122 9.46 2.99 13.87
CA PRO A 122 10.32 3.20 15.04
C PRO A 122 10.32 4.66 15.54
N VAL A 123 10.03 5.62 14.66
CA VAL A 123 10.14 7.06 14.93
C VAL A 123 8.81 7.81 14.95
N GLY A 124 7.69 7.17 14.64
CA GLY A 124 6.37 7.83 14.55
C GLY A 124 6.15 8.58 13.23
N GLY A 125 6.78 8.13 12.14
CA GLY A 125 6.74 8.74 10.81
C GLY A 125 5.48 8.42 10.00
N LYS A 126 5.47 8.92 8.76
CA LYS A 126 4.41 8.66 7.77
C LYS A 126 4.67 7.40 6.93
N PHE A 127 5.94 7.04 6.76
CA PHE A 127 6.37 5.95 5.89
C PHE A 127 6.99 4.83 6.72
N CYS A 128 6.81 3.59 6.24
CA CYS A 128 7.40 2.40 6.82
C CYS A 128 8.92 2.49 6.70
N ALA A 129 9.61 2.31 7.82
CA ALA A 129 11.07 2.36 7.87
C ALA A 129 11.75 1.26 7.05
N LEU A 130 11.04 0.17 6.72
CA LEU A 130 11.61 -0.98 6.00
C LEU A 130 11.37 -0.94 4.49
N CYS A 131 10.13 -0.66 4.04
CA CYS A 131 9.78 -0.72 2.61
C CYS A 131 9.33 0.62 2.02
N GLY A 132 9.27 1.68 2.84
CA GLY A 132 8.85 3.01 2.42
C GLY A 132 7.37 3.14 2.04
N GLU A 133 6.53 2.15 2.37
CA GLU A 133 5.08 2.25 2.15
C GLU A 133 4.42 3.18 3.19
N ILE A 134 3.30 3.83 2.84
CA ILE A 134 2.58 4.70 3.77
C ILE A 134 1.96 3.85 4.87
N LEU A 135 2.21 4.24 6.12
CA LEU A 135 1.72 3.53 7.29
C LEU A 135 0.23 3.83 7.53
N GLU A 136 -0.52 2.80 7.92
CA GLU A 136 -1.93 2.89 8.27
C GLU A 136 -2.13 2.90 9.78
N ARG A 137 -3.08 3.71 10.25
CA ARG A 137 -3.38 3.92 11.68
C ARG A 137 -4.79 3.44 12.08
N THR A 138 -5.54 2.95 11.11
CA THR A 138 -6.92 2.47 11.25
C THR A 138 -7.09 1.14 10.53
N CYS A 139 -8.03 0.33 10.97
CA CYS A 139 -8.41 -0.91 10.32
C CYS A 139 -8.90 -0.63 8.88
N PRO A 140 -8.38 -1.32 7.86
CA PRO A 140 -8.78 -1.09 6.47
C PRO A 140 -10.22 -1.56 6.19
N ASN A 141 -10.74 -2.49 7.00
CA ASN A 141 -12.09 -3.00 6.87
C ASN A 141 -13.13 -2.06 7.51
N CYS A 142 -12.99 -1.74 8.80
CA CYS A 142 -14.00 -1.02 9.58
C CYS A 142 -13.62 0.42 9.99
N GLY A 143 -12.39 0.87 9.75
CA GLY A 143 -11.93 2.21 10.14
C GLY A 143 -11.60 2.39 11.63
N ALA A 144 -11.78 1.36 12.47
CA ALA A 144 -11.46 1.44 13.89
C ALA A 144 -9.96 1.66 14.13
N PRO A 145 -9.54 2.27 15.26
CA PRO A 145 -8.12 2.43 15.60
C PRO A 145 -7.37 1.08 15.64
N VAL A 146 -6.10 1.10 15.26
CA VAL A 146 -5.26 -0.10 15.28
C VAL A 146 -4.85 -0.45 16.71
N HIS A 147 -5.06 -1.71 17.09
CA HIS A 147 -4.62 -2.32 18.34
C HIS A 147 -3.44 -3.27 18.13
N GLU A 148 -2.82 -3.72 19.22
CA GLU A 148 -1.80 -4.77 19.14
C GLU A 148 -2.43 -6.08 18.68
N GLY A 149 -1.79 -6.75 17.72
CA GLY A 149 -2.26 -8.01 17.15
C GLY A 149 -2.31 -7.98 15.62
N GLY A 150 -2.62 -9.13 15.01
CA GLY A 150 -2.81 -9.25 13.56
C GLY A 150 -4.24 -9.00 13.10
N ILE A 151 -5.20 -8.92 14.03
CA ILE A 151 -6.64 -8.85 13.77
C ILE A 151 -7.24 -7.63 14.47
N CYS A 152 -8.23 -7.01 13.82
CA CYS A 152 -9.02 -5.94 14.40
C CYS A 152 -9.96 -6.45 15.50
N SER A 153 -9.85 -5.89 16.70
CA SER A 153 -10.71 -6.23 17.84
C SER A 153 -12.17 -5.81 17.66
N PHE A 154 -12.48 -4.97 16.68
CA PHE A 154 -13.85 -4.50 16.41
C PHE A 154 -14.56 -5.33 15.35
N CYS A 155 -13.93 -5.62 14.22
CA CYS A 155 -14.57 -6.32 13.10
C CYS A 155 -14.06 -7.75 12.88
N GLY A 156 -13.02 -8.20 13.59
CA GLY A 156 -12.48 -9.55 13.45
C GLY A 156 -11.66 -9.81 12.18
N GLU A 157 -11.54 -8.82 11.29
CA GLU A 157 -10.72 -8.95 10.07
C GLU A 157 -9.24 -8.66 10.32
N PRO A 158 -8.33 -9.32 9.58
CA PRO A 158 -6.89 -9.06 9.68
C PRO A 158 -6.54 -7.65 9.21
N TYR A 159 -5.55 -7.02 9.84
CA TYR A 159 -5.04 -5.73 9.37
C TYR A 159 -4.30 -5.86 8.04
N VAL A 160 -3.62 -6.98 7.83
CA VAL A 160 -2.88 -7.28 6.61
C VAL A 160 -3.27 -8.69 6.16
N VAL A 161 -3.79 -8.80 4.94
CA VAL A 161 -4.24 -10.08 4.38
C VAL A 161 -3.01 -10.88 3.92
N ALA A 162 -2.87 -12.10 4.43
CA ALA A 162 -1.85 -13.03 3.95
C ALA A 162 -2.18 -13.45 2.50
N LEU A 163 -1.16 -13.60 1.67
CA LEU A 163 -1.34 -14.13 0.33
C LEU A 163 -1.50 -15.64 0.41
N ASN A 164 -2.64 -16.14 -0.07
CA ASN A 164 -2.82 -17.55 -0.39
C ASN A 164 -2.20 -17.88 -1.75
#